data_AF-A0A9D4GRC6-F1
#
_entry.id   AF-A0A9D4GRC6-F1
#
_cell.length_a   1.000
_cell.length_b   1.000
_cell.length_c   1.000
_cell.angle_alpha   90.00
_cell.angle_beta   90.00
_cell.angle_gamma   90.00
#
_symmetry.space_group_name_H-M   'P 1'
#
loop_
_entity.id
_entity.type
_entity.pdbx_description
1 polymer ?
#
loop_
_entity_poly.entity_id
_entity_poly.type
_entity_poly.pdbx_seq_one_letter_code
_entity_poly.pdbx_strand_id
1 'polypeptide(L)'
;MEKWKAKVGGATENEQFDRAFEAMHEFYTFVVNGIDVRFQTATGGGQALRVTLASLLVSTEAETSPWVTNNMIGPNAVDDAGVLLDFATWKSSVYQYLPTHDHAGLFTGFDISTPTSNNPIGMGYLNSICHSSWSVSEIEETYNAVSIHIAAHELGHKPKQRER
;
A
#
# COMPACT_ATOMS: atom_id res chain seq x y z
N MET A 1 -12.35 -0.92 -3.96
CA MET A 1 -12.98 -1.51 -5.16
C MET A 1 -13.80 -0.49 -5.96
N GLU A 2 -14.74 0.25 -5.35
CA GLU A 2 -15.66 1.15 -6.07
C GLU A 2 -14.99 2.21 -6.95
N LYS A 3 -13.91 2.86 -6.48
CA LYS A 3 -13.15 3.83 -7.31
C LYS A 3 -12.54 3.19 -8.57
N TRP A 4 -12.24 1.89 -8.55
CA TRP A 4 -11.76 1.13 -9.71
C TRP A 4 -12.90 0.74 -10.65
N LYS A 5 -14.03 0.23 -10.12
CA LYS A 5 -15.25 -0.04 -10.92
C LYS A 5 -15.69 1.18 -11.73
N ALA A 6 -15.67 2.36 -11.11
CA ALA A 6 -16.01 3.62 -11.77
C ALA A 6 -15.09 4.00 -12.96
N LYS A 7 -13.84 3.51 -12.99
CA LYS A 7 -12.88 3.80 -14.07
C LYS A 7 -13.02 2.86 -15.28
N VAL A 8 -13.41 1.61 -15.05
CA VAL A 8 -13.44 0.56 -16.08
C VAL A 8 -14.81 0.38 -16.75
N GLY A 9 -15.89 0.79 -16.07
CA GLY A 9 -17.26 0.58 -16.53
C GLY A 9 -17.64 -0.90 -16.70
N GLY A 10 -18.82 -1.17 -17.25
CA GLY A 10 -19.35 -2.53 -17.44
C GLY A 10 -20.88 -2.53 -17.40
N ALA A 11 -21.52 -3.49 -18.07
CA ALA A 11 -22.97 -3.53 -18.18
C ALA A 11 -23.63 -4.14 -16.93
N THR A 12 -22.90 -4.97 -16.18
CA THR A 12 -23.35 -5.57 -14.92
C THR A 12 -22.34 -5.34 -13.81
N GLU A 13 -22.77 -5.54 -12.55
CA GLU A 13 -21.87 -5.43 -11.39
C GLU A 13 -20.71 -6.43 -11.43
N ASN A 14 -20.99 -7.68 -11.85
CA ASN A 14 -19.96 -8.71 -12.00
C ASN A 14 -18.94 -8.32 -13.07
N GLU A 15 -19.40 -7.82 -14.22
CA GLU A 15 -18.49 -7.34 -15.28
C GLU A 15 -17.62 -6.17 -14.81
N GLN A 16 -18.20 -5.23 -14.04
CA GLN A 16 -17.45 -4.11 -13.47
C GLN A 16 -16.41 -4.60 -12.47
N PHE A 17 -16.76 -5.59 -11.65
CA PHE A 17 -15.85 -6.20 -10.69
C PHE A 17 -14.67 -6.89 -11.38
N ASP A 18 -14.93 -7.75 -12.36
CA ASP A 18 -13.89 -8.51 -13.05
C ASP A 18 -12.91 -7.56 -13.75
N ARG A 19 -13.43 -6.56 -14.48
CA ARG A 19 -12.61 -5.53 -15.14
C ARG A 19 -11.82 -4.70 -14.15
N ALA A 20 -12.41 -4.35 -13.01
CA ALA A 20 -11.73 -3.57 -11.98
C ALA A 20 -10.58 -4.37 -11.37
N PHE A 21 -10.80 -5.66 -11.11
CA PHE A 21 -9.78 -6.56 -10.59
C PHE A 21 -8.63 -6.76 -11.58
N GLU A 22 -8.92 -6.97 -12.86
CA GLU A 22 -7.91 -7.06 -13.93
C GLU A 22 -7.09 -5.76 -14.04
N ALA A 23 -7.77 -4.60 -14.05
CA ALA A 23 -7.10 -3.31 -14.12
C ALA A 23 -6.23 -3.04 -12.88
N MET A 24 -6.68 -3.42 -11.68
CA MET A 24 -5.88 -3.35 -10.46
C MET A 24 -4.63 -4.22 -10.57
N HIS A 25 -4.78 -5.47 -11.04
CA HIS A 25 -3.66 -6.39 -11.18
C HIS A 25 -2.59 -5.85 -12.15
N GLU A 26 -3.01 -5.36 -13.32
CA GLU A 26 -2.12 -4.74 -14.30
C GLU A 26 -1.44 -3.48 -13.71
N PHE A 27 -2.23 -2.58 -13.13
CA PHE A 27 -1.72 -1.34 -12.55
C PHE A 27 -0.69 -1.59 -11.45
N TYR A 28 -0.99 -2.45 -10.47
CA TYR A 28 -0.06 -2.72 -9.38
C TYR A 28 1.18 -3.51 -9.83
N THR A 29 1.08 -4.29 -10.91
CA THR A 29 2.26 -4.86 -11.57
C THR A 29 3.18 -3.75 -12.10
N PHE A 30 2.62 -2.73 -12.77
CA PHE A 30 3.41 -1.57 -13.20
C PHE A 30 3.94 -0.73 -12.03
N VAL A 31 3.15 -0.58 -10.97
CA VAL A 31 3.60 0.13 -9.77
C VAL A 31 4.83 -0.55 -9.18
N VAL A 32 4.77 -1.87 -8.95
CA VAL A 32 5.90 -2.62 -8.38
C VAL A 32 7.12 -2.63 -9.29
N ASN A 33 6.94 -2.79 -10.60
CA ASN A 33 8.04 -2.68 -11.57
C ASN A 33 8.68 -1.28 -11.52
N GLY A 34 7.87 -0.23 -11.40
CA GLY A 34 8.36 1.14 -11.23
C GLY A 34 9.16 1.33 -9.94
N ILE A 35 8.71 0.74 -8.83
CA ILE A 35 9.44 0.75 -7.55
C ILE A 35 10.79 0.03 -7.71
N ASP A 36 10.80 -1.15 -8.34
CA ASP A 36 12.03 -1.92 -8.60
C ASP A 36 13.05 -1.11 -9.42
N VAL A 37 12.60 -0.41 -10.47
CA VAL A 37 13.46 0.47 -11.27
C VAL A 37 13.99 1.64 -10.43
N ARG A 38 13.18 2.22 -9.55
CA ARG A 38 13.62 3.29 -8.65
C ARG A 38 14.73 2.83 -7.72
N PHE A 39 14.61 1.65 -7.10
CA PHE A 39 15.66 1.10 -6.24
C PHE A 39 16.91 0.68 -7.00
N GLN A 40 16.79 0.17 -8.23
CA GLN A 40 17.95 -0.15 -9.08
C GLN A 40 18.73 1.08 -9.54
N THR A 41 18.04 2.20 -9.73
CA THR A 41 18.64 3.46 -10.22
C THR A 41 19.05 4.42 -9.11
N ALA A 42 18.64 4.15 -7.86
CA ALA A 42 19.01 4.95 -6.71
C ALA A 42 20.53 4.86 -6.46
N THR A 43 21.25 5.94 -6.80
CA THR A 43 22.69 6.06 -6.57
C THR A 43 22.94 6.49 -5.13
N GLY A 44 23.21 5.55 -4.23
CA GLY A 44 23.62 5.85 -2.86
C GLY A 44 23.23 4.74 -1.89
N GLY A 45 24.21 4.10 -1.25
CA GLY A 45 23.97 3.10 -0.19
C GLY A 45 24.59 1.71 -0.41
N GLY A 46 25.11 1.43 -1.62
CA GLY A 46 25.86 0.20 -1.91
C GLY A 46 25.08 -1.10 -1.77
N GLN A 47 23.75 -1.04 -1.72
CA GLN A 47 22.86 -2.19 -1.61
C GLN A 47 22.07 -2.32 -2.92
N ALA A 48 22.17 -3.48 -3.55
CA ALA A 48 21.34 -3.83 -4.71
C ALA A 48 19.99 -4.34 -4.19
N LEU A 49 19.00 -3.45 -4.10
CA LEU A 49 17.62 -3.82 -3.74
C LEU A 49 16.84 -4.20 -5.00
N ARG A 50 16.10 -5.29 -4.91
CA ARG A 50 15.13 -5.73 -5.91
C ARG A 50 13.77 -5.81 -5.25
N VAL A 51 12.74 -5.37 -5.96
CA VAL A 51 11.36 -5.39 -5.48
C VAL A 51 10.53 -6.23 -6.44
N THR A 52 9.77 -7.17 -5.89
CA THR A 52 8.88 -8.05 -6.67
C THR A 52 7.52 -8.12 -5.99
N LEU A 53 6.47 -8.29 -6.79
CA LEU A 53 5.12 -8.47 -6.27
C LEU A 53 4.97 -9.92 -5.81
N ALA A 54 4.74 -10.14 -4.53
CA ALA A 54 4.46 -11.47 -3.99
C ALA A 54 3.00 -11.87 -4.23
N SER A 55 2.06 -10.96 -3.97
CA SER A 55 0.63 -11.14 -4.20
C SER A 55 -0.11 -9.81 -4.10
N LEU A 56 -1.29 -9.72 -4.71
CA LEU A 56 -2.24 -8.62 -4.54
C LEU A 56 -3.45 -9.12 -3.75
N LEU A 57 -3.69 -8.53 -2.58
CA LEU A 57 -4.89 -8.78 -1.79
C LEU A 57 -5.85 -7.60 -1.93
N VAL A 58 -7.12 -7.88 -2.23
CA VAL A 58 -8.14 -6.86 -2.46
C VAL A 58 -9.25 -7.02 -1.44
N SER A 59 -9.41 -6.03 -0.56
CA SER A 59 -10.62 -5.91 0.26
C SER A 59 -11.75 -5.35 -0.60
N THR A 60 -12.85 -6.10 -0.70
CA THR A 60 -14.02 -5.72 -1.50
C THR A 60 -15.09 -5.04 -0.66
N GLU A 61 -15.16 -5.40 0.63
CA GLU A 61 -16.16 -4.90 1.57
C GLU A 61 -15.53 -4.07 2.69
N ALA A 62 -16.34 -3.26 3.35
CA ALA A 62 -15.91 -2.43 4.49
C ALA A 62 -15.49 -3.31 5.68
N GLU A 63 -16.26 -4.36 5.94
CA GLU A 63 -16.08 -5.33 7.03
C GLU A 63 -14.77 -6.12 6.90
N THR A 64 -14.25 -6.27 5.68
CA THR A 64 -12.98 -6.95 5.41
C THR A 64 -11.77 -6.01 5.47
N SER A 65 -11.98 -4.73 5.74
CA SER A 65 -10.94 -3.71 5.92
C SER A 65 -11.11 -2.91 7.22
N PRO A 66 -11.13 -3.56 8.40
CA PRO A 66 -11.32 -2.89 9.68
C PRO A 66 -10.28 -1.80 9.96
N TRP A 67 -9.05 -1.96 9.46
CA TRP A 67 -7.99 -0.95 9.58
C TRP A 67 -8.33 0.37 8.88
N VAL A 68 -9.18 0.36 7.86
CA VAL A 68 -9.71 1.60 7.23
C VAL A 68 -10.93 2.08 8.00
N THR A 69 -11.94 1.23 8.19
CA THR A 69 -13.25 1.65 8.71
C THR A 69 -13.20 2.18 10.14
N ASN A 70 -12.33 1.63 10.98
CA ASN A 70 -12.18 2.04 12.38
C ASN A 70 -11.47 3.40 12.52
N ASN A 71 -10.72 3.80 11.50
CA ASN A 71 -9.86 4.98 11.51
C ASN A 71 -10.39 6.09 10.58
N MET A 72 -11.65 6.01 10.17
CA MET A 72 -12.31 7.07 9.39
C MET A 72 -12.44 8.34 10.23
N ILE A 73 -11.86 9.44 9.75
CA ILE A 73 -11.97 10.79 10.37
C ILE A 73 -12.83 11.74 9.55
N GLY A 74 -13.30 11.29 8.39
CA GLY A 74 -14.22 12.02 7.52
C GLY A 74 -14.79 11.11 6.42
N PRO A 75 -15.66 11.63 5.54
CA PRO A 75 -16.31 10.81 4.51
C PRO A 75 -15.34 10.25 3.45
N ASN A 76 -14.20 10.91 3.25
CA ASN A 76 -13.15 10.49 2.30
C ASN A 76 -11.75 10.53 2.95
N ALA A 77 -11.64 10.48 4.28
CA ALA A 77 -10.36 10.63 4.96
C ALA A 77 -10.18 9.66 6.13
N VAL A 78 -8.94 9.20 6.34
CA VAL A 78 -8.55 8.27 7.40
C VAL A 78 -7.38 8.82 8.22
N ASP A 79 -7.33 8.44 9.50
CA ASP A 79 -6.21 8.72 10.42
C ASP A 79 -5.01 7.84 10.06
N ASP A 80 -3.90 8.47 9.68
CA ASP A 80 -2.69 7.79 9.20
C ASP A 80 -2.11 6.80 10.23
N ALA A 81 -1.82 7.28 11.44
CA ALA A 81 -1.23 6.48 12.49
C ALA A 81 -2.13 5.31 12.91
N GLY A 82 -3.43 5.53 13.01
CA GLY A 82 -4.44 4.52 13.33
C GLY A 82 -4.52 3.43 12.26
N VAL A 83 -4.65 3.80 10.99
CA VAL A 83 -4.70 2.84 9.87
C VAL A 83 -3.42 2.01 9.82
N LEU A 84 -2.25 2.64 9.90
CA LEU A 84 -0.97 1.93 9.84
C LEU A 84 -0.83 0.91 10.98
N LEU A 85 -1.22 1.29 12.21
CA LEU A 85 -1.18 0.42 13.38
C LEU A 85 -2.16 -0.76 13.26
N ASP A 86 -3.40 -0.51 12.88
CA ASP A 86 -4.41 -1.55 12.73
C ASP A 86 -4.07 -2.49 11.58
N PHE A 87 -3.52 -1.97 10.48
CA PHE A 87 -3.05 -2.78 9.36
C PHE A 87 -1.85 -3.66 9.75
N ALA A 88 -0.87 -3.11 10.49
CA ALA A 88 0.24 -3.89 11.04
C ALA A 88 -0.26 -5.02 11.95
N THR A 89 -1.22 -4.70 12.82
CA THR A 89 -1.82 -5.64 13.78
C THR A 89 -2.57 -6.74 13.04
N TRP A 90 -3.41 -6.39 12.06
CA TRP A 90 -4.10 -7.36 11.22
C TRP A 90 -3.14 -8.24 10.42
N LYS A 91 -2.09 -7.67 9.81
CA LYS A 91 -1.11 -8.46 9.06
C LYS A 91 -0.40 -9.47 9.97
N SER A 92 -0.02 -9.05 11.18
CA SER A 92 0.59 -9.92 12.18
C SER A 92 -0.40 -11.01 12.65
N SER A 93 -1.66 -10.60 12.83
CA SER A 93 -2.90 -11.38 12.82
C SER A 93 -2.91 -12.69 12.05
N VAL A 94 -2.76 -12.51 10.74
CA VAL A 94 -3.02 -13.52 9.73
C VAL A 94 -1.77 -13.93 8.97
N TYR A 95 -0.57 -13.57 9.47
CA TYR A 95 0.70 -13.69 8.74
C TYR A 95 0.92 -15.07 8.13
N GLN A 96 0.58 -16.14 8.86
CA GLN A 96 0.74 -17.53 8.40
C GLN A 96 -0.15 -17.91 7.20
N TYR A 97 -1.19 -17.12 6.92
CA TYR A 97 -2.12 -17.30 5.80
C TYR A 97 -1.82 -16.38 4.63
N LEU A 98 -0.89 -15.43 4.80
CA LEU A 98 -0.46 -14.54 3.73
C LEU A 98 0.65 -15.21 2.91
N PRO A 99 0.73 -14.97 1.59
CA PRO A 99 1.89 -15.34 0.79
C PRO A 99 3.17 -14.80 1.42
N THR A 100 4.28 -15.55 1.35
CA THR A 100 5.56 -15.12 1.93
C THR A 100 5.97 -13.76 1.36
N HIS A 101 6.24 -12.80 2.24
CA HIS A 101 6.59 -11.43 1.90
C HIS A 101 7.46 -10.80 3.00
N ASP A 102 8.34 -9.88 2.60
CA ASP A 102 9.16 -9.07 3.52
C ASP A 102 8.45 -7.79 3.95
N HIS A 103 7.56 -7.26 3.11
CA HIS A 103 6.86 -6.00 3.32
C HIS A 103 5.44 -6.06 2.74
N ALA A 104 4.48 -5.40 3.39
CA ALA A 104 3.12 -5.23 2.87
C ALA A 104 2.75 -3.75 2.77
N GLY A 105 2.40 -3.31 1.55
CA GLY A 105 1.89 -1.95 1.30
C GLY A 105 0.36 -1.96 1.20
N LEU A 106 -0.30 -1.17 2.02
CA LEU A 106 -1.72 -0.87 1.94
C LEU A 106 -1.94 0.31 1.01
N PHE A 107 -2.62 0.09 -0.11
CA PHE A 107 -3.04 1.18 -1.00
C PHE A 107 -4.51 1.50 -0.73
N THR A 108 -4.78 2.74 -0.36
CA THR A 108 -6.12 3.21 0.00
C THR A 108 -6.60 4.29 -0.96
N GLY A 109 -7.87 4.24 -1.32
CA GLY A 109 -8.49 5.33 -2.07
C GLY A 109 -8.90 6.51 -1.19
N PHE A 110 -8.78 6.42 0.12
CA PHE A 110 -9.10 7.50 1.06
C PHE A 110 -7.93 8.46 1.21
N ASP A 111 -8.22 9.72 1.46
CA ASP A 111 -7.22 10.74 1.76
C ASP A 111 -6.57 10.40 3.11
N ILE A 112 -5.25 10.24 3.11
CA ILE A 112 -4.51 9.99 4.34
C ILE A 112 -4.32 11.34 5.04
N SER A 113 -4.63 11.40 6.33
CA SER A 113 -4.58 12.65 7.07
C SER A 113 -4.26 12.42 8.54
N THR A 114 -3.75 13.47 9.17
CA THR A 114 -3.60 13.55 10.62
C THR A 114 -4.72 14.43 11.17
N PRO A 115 -5.06 14.35 12.47
CA PRO A 115 -6.02 15.25 13.09
C PRO A 115 -5.65 16.75 12.98
N THR A 116 -4.40 17.08 12.60
CA THR A 116 -3.88 18.45 12.53
C THR A 116 -3.39 18.87 11.14
N SER A 117 -3.35 17.97 10.14
CA SER A 117 -2.87 18.26 8.79
C SER A 117 -3.34 17.22 7.75
N ASN A 118 -3.69 17.67 6.55
CA ASN A 118 -4.13 16.82 5.43
C ASN A 118 -3.03 16.61 4.38
N ASN A 119 -1.76 16.62 4.81
CA ASN A 119 -0.62 16.53 3.89
C ASN A 119 0.03 15.14 3.73
N PRO A 120 -0.10 14.16 4.65
CA PRO A 120 0.53 12.87 4.42
C PRO A 120 -0.18 12.14 3.27
N ILE A 121 0.58 11.70 2.28
CA ILE A 121 0.08 10.87 1.16
C ILE A 121 0.56 9.41 1.30
N GLY A 122 1.21 9.09 2.41
CA GLY A 122 1.73 7.78 2.77
C GLY A 122 2.39 7.82 4.15
N MET A 123 2.51 6.64 4.76
CA MET A 123 3.22 6.46 6.03
C MET A 123 3.81 5.05 6.15
N GLY A 124 4.95 4.93 6.82
CA GLY A 124 5.49 3.64 7.21
C GLY A 124 6.46 3.69 8.38
N TYR A 125 6.54 2.60 9.14
CA TYR A 125 7.55 2.45 10.19
C TYR A 125 8.97 2.45 9.63
N LEU A 126 9.89 3.13 10.33
CA LEU A 126 11.32 3.15 9.99
C LEU A 126 12.03 1.84 10.37
N ASN A 127 13.07 1.47 9.63
CA ASN A 127 14.01 0.38 9.97
C ASN A 127 13.34 -0.97 10.25
N SER A 128 12.22 -1.24 9.58
CA SER A 128 11.31 -2.33 9.91
C SER A 128 11.29 -3.46 8.89
N ILE A 129 12.15 -3.43 7.85
CA ILE A 129 12.06 -4.40 6.73
C ILE A 129 12.11 -5.87 7.17
N CYS A 130 12.92 -6.19 8.21
CA CYS A 130 13.03 -7.54 8.75
C CYS A 130 12.08 -7.81 9.92
N HIS A 131 11.18 -6.88 10.25
CA HIS A 131 10.26 -7.03 11.36
C HIS A 131 8.95 -7.67 10.88
N SER A 132 8.63 -8.85 11.43
CA SER A 132 7.45 -9.63 11.03
C SER A 132 6.14 -8.85 11.14
N SER A 133 5.94 -8.06 12.21
CA SER A 133 4.73 -7.26 12.39
C SER A 133 4.78 -5.87 11.72
N TRP A 134 5.87 -5.13 11.87
CA TRP A 134 5.93 -3.69 11.52
C TRP A 134 6.45 -3.38 10.11
N SER A 135 6.80 -4.39 9.31
CA SER A 135 7.17 -4.18 7.89
C SER A 135 5.92 -3.89 7.04
N VAL A 136 5.27 -2.75 7.31
CA VAL A 136 4.07 -2.28 6.62
C VAL A 136 4.15 -0.81 6.28
N SER A 137 3.47 -0.39 5.21
CA SER A 137 3.23 1.01 4.89
C SER A 137 1.81 1.18 4.39
N GLU A 138 1.33 2.40 4.44
CA GLU A 138 0.10 2.83 3.80
C GLU A 138 0.40 3.91 2.77
N ILE A 139 -0.39 3.93 1.70
CA ILE A 139 -0.20 4.77 0.52
C ILE A 139 -1.56 5.29 0.07
N GLU A 140 -1.68 6.61 -0.08
CA GLU A 140 -2.83 7.22 -0.74
C GLU A 140 -2.73 6.97 -2.25
N GLU A 141 -3.75 6.31 -2.80
CA GLU A 141 -3.76 5.90 -4.19
C GLU A 141 -4.13 7.07 -5.11
N THR A 142 -3.19 7.42 -5.99
CA THR A 142 -3.36 8.48 -7.00
C THR A 142 -3.87 7.97 -8.36
N TYR A 143 -3.95 6.65 -8.53
CA TYR A 143 -4.35 5.93 -9.74
C TYR A 143 -3.51 6.30 -10.97
N ASN A 144 -2.25 6.67 -10.76
CA ASN A 144 -1.30 7.05 -11.80
C ASN A 144 0.15 6.78 -11.36
N ALA A 145 1.13 7.16 -12.19
CA ALA A 145 2.54 6.90 -11.96
C ALA A 145 3.13 7.57 -10.69
N VAL A 146 2.43 8.52 -10.08
CA VAL A 146 2.83 9.11 -8.79
C VAL A 146 2.78 8.07 -7.67
N SER A 147 1.86 7.10 -7.70
CA SER A 147 1.79 6.01 -6.72
C SER A 147 3.09 5.20 -6.62
N ILE A 148 3.86 5.09 -7.72
CA ILE A 148 5.21 4.50 -7.72
C ILE A 148 6.15 5.25 -6.78
N HIS A 149 6.12 6.58 -6.83
CA HIS A 149 7.05 7.42 -6.09
C HIS A 149 6.75 7.39 -4.59
N ILE A 150 5.46 7.46 -4.25
CA ILE A 150 5.01 7.40 -2.86
C ILE A 150 5.35 6.04 -2.27
N ALA A 151 4.94 4.94 -2.94
CA ALA A 151 5.23 3.60 -2.46
C ALA A 151 6.75 3.30 -2.37
N ALA A 152 7.55 3.82 -3.31
CA ALA A 152 9.01 3.71 -3.22
C ALA A 152 9.59 4.51 -2.05
N HIS A 153 9.04 5.69 -1.74
CA HIS A 153 9.42 6.49 -0.57
C HIS A 153 9.14 5.73 0.72
N GLU A 154 7.92 5.19 0.88
CA GLU A 154 7.53 4.45 2.08
C GLU A 154 8.32 3.15 2.26
N LEU A 155 8.61 2.44 1.17
CA LEU A 155 9.51 1.29 1.21
C LEU A 155 10.96 1.73 1.54
N GLY A 156 11.37 2.92 1.13
CA GLY A 156 12.67 3.51 1.43
C GLY A 156 12.92 3.77 2.92
N HIS A 157 11.85 3.91 3.71
CA HIS A 157 11.94 4.00 5.18
C HIS A 157 12.34 2.67 5.85
N LYS A 158 12.21 1.53 5.17
CA LYS A 158 12.32 0.19 5.78
C LYS A 158 13.74 -0.30 6.00
N PRO A 159 14.69 -0.14 5.04
CA PRO A 159 16.05 -0.58 5.26
C PRO A 159 16.72 0.26 6.35
N LYS A 160 17.37 -0.42 7.30
CA LYS A 160 18.30 0.25 8.21
C LYS A 160 19.54 0.66 7.42
N GLN A 161 19.81 1.96 7.32
CA GLN A 161 21.14 2.40 6.91
C GLN A 161 22.14 1.90 7.96
N ARG A 162 23.01 0.97 7.58
CA ARG A 162 24.18 0.64 8.39
C ARG A 162 25.08 1.88 8.34
N GLU A 163 25.22 2.56 9.48
CA GLU A 163 26.35 3.47 9.70
C GLU A 163 27.63 2.68 9.41
N ARG A 164 28.45 3.20 8.50
CA ARG A 164 29.79 2.68 8.20
C ARG A 164 30.80 3.36 9.09
#